data_AF-A0A518EQA8-F1
#
_entry.id   AF-A0A518EQA8-F1
#
_cell.length_a   1.000
_cell.length_b   1.000
_cell.length_c   1.000
_cell.angle_alpha   90.00
_cell.angle_beta   90.00
_cell.angle_gamma   90.00
#
_symmetry.space_group_name_H-M   'P 1'
#
loop_
_entity.id
_entity.type
_entity.pdbx_description
1 polymer ?
#
loop_
_entity_poly.entity_id
_entity_poly.type
_entity_poly.pdbx_seq_one_letter_code
_entity_poly.pdbx_strand_id
1 'polypeptide(L)'
;MILGDATAPGRPDTTFATPPKELRRAYRSLVADVKLALLSEIGARSVFDHIARRARDPELAVVAKQLNEDGIWLVARVQELIRSMGGKPRRTSFRRRALARVLVHGVPITGPRPALRLIRHAEETVARWYAQYALFLVRIGDHERAQAFEDLRAIKIRHAQTIGAWVDNIGRGHGRSF
;
A
#
# COMPACT_ATOMS: atom_id res chain seq x y z
N MET A 1 25.37 -12.25 20.23
CA MET A 1 24.65 -12.43 18.95
C MET A 1 24.13 -11.05 18.54
N ILE A 2 24.83 -10.39 17.64
CA ILE A 2 24.57 -8.99 17.26
C ILE A 2 23.48 -9.00 16.20
N LEU A 3 22.28 -8.50 16.56
CA LEU A 3 21.23 -8.18 15.60
C LEU A 3 21.75 -7.06 14.71
N GLY A 4 22.07 -7.40 13.46
CA GLY A 4 22.42 -6.44 12.43
C GLY A 4 21.29 -5.43 12.27
N ASP A 5 21.65 -4.17 12.45
CA ASP A 5 20.82 -3.00 12.19
C ASP A 5 20.39 -3.04 10.72
N ALA A 6 19.13 -3.44 10.47
CA ALA A 6 18.53 -3.40 9.14
C ALA A 6 18.34 -1.94 8.77
N THR A 7 19.39 -1.34 8.23
CA THR A 7 19.39 0.01 7.70
C THR A 7 18.24 0.10 6.70
N ALA A 8 17.17 0.81 7.06
CA ALA A 8 16.08 1.07 6.15
C ALA A 8 16.68 1.63 4.85
N PRO A 9 16.36 1.08 3.67
CA PRO A 9 16.97 1.51 2.42
C PRO A 9 16.84 3.03 2.31
N GLY A 10 17.98 3.69 2.11
CA GLY A 10 18.08 5.14 2.06
C GLY A 10 16.98 5.71 1.17
N ARG A 11 16.12 6.56 1.75
CA ARG A 11 14.96 7.14 1.07
C ARG A 11 15.49 8.03 -0.06
N PRO A 12 15.19 7.74 -1.34
CA PRO A 12 15.66 8.59 -2.40
C PRO A 12 14.84 9.88 -2.40
N ASP A 13 15.48 11.02 -2.10
CA ASP A 13 14.97 12.38 -2.38
C ASP A 13 14.99 12.60 -3.91
N THR A 14 14.23 11.81 -4.65
CA THR A 14 14.12 11.91 -6.11
C THR A 14 13.00 12.88 -6.45
N THR A 15 13.38 14.12 -6.75
CA THR A 15 12.48 15.10 -7.35
C THR A 15 12.39 14.83 -8.84
N PHE A 16 11.25 14.32 -9.29
CA PHE A 16 11.02 13.98 -10.70
C PHE A 16 10.97 15.21 -11.62
N ALA A 17 11.62 15.14 -12.79
CA ALA A 17 11.59 16.21 -13.79
C ALA A 17 10.18 16.45 -14.37
N THR A 18 9.84 17.71 -14.69
CA THR A 18 8.53 18.03 -15.28
C THR A 18 8.38 17.37 -16.66
N PRO A 19 7.26 16.68 -16.94
CA PRO A 19 7.10 15.94 -18.19
C PRO A 19 7.05 16.85 -19.43
N PRO A 20 7.60 16.38 -20.57
CA PRO A 20 7.47 17.05 -21.87
C PRO A 20 6.00 17.31 -22.25
N LYS A 21 5.75 18.41 -22.97
CA LYS A 21 4.37 18.82 -23.36
C LYS A 21 3.64 17.75 -24.16
N GLU A 22 4.37 17.03 -25.00
CA GLU A 22 3.87 15.98 -25.90
C GLU A 22 3.28 14.79 -25.13
N LEU A 23 3.84 14.46 -23.97
CA LEU A 23 3.40 13.33 -23.15
C LEU A 23 2.25 13.68 -22.21
N ARG A 24 1.80 14.94 -22.14
CA ARG A 24 0.74 15.38 -21.21
C ARG A 24 -0.57 14.61 -21.36
N ARG A 25 -0.92 14.18 -22.58
CA ARG A 25 -2.14 13.36 -22.79
C ARG A 25 -2.00 11.98 -22.18
N ALA A 26 -0.85 11.32 -22.39
CA ALA A 26 -0.52 10.03 -21.81
C ALA A 26 -0.55 10.10 -20.26
N TYR A 27 0.09 11.12 -19.68
CA TYR A 27 0.08 11.33 -18.23
C TYR A 27 -1.30 11.60 -17.66
N ARG A 28 -2.18 12.34 -18.36
CA ARG A 28 -3.55 12.59 -17.86
C ARG A 28 -4.35 11.31 -17.65
N SER A 29 -4.23 10.35 -18.57
CA SER A 29 -4.89 9.04 -18.43
C SER A 29 -4.30 8.30 -17.22
N LEU A 30 -2.98 8.17 -17.17
CA LEU A 30 -2.30 7.47 -16.08
C LEU A 30 -2.60 8.09 -14.71
N VAL A 31 -2.64 9.42 -14.60
CA VAL A 31 -2.96 10.13 -13.36
C VAL A 31 -4.35 9.79 -12.84
N ALA A 32 -5.33 9.52 -13.71
CA ALA A 32 -6.67 9.11 -13.28
C ALA A 32 -6.61 7.73 -12.59
N ASP A 33 -5.87 6.79 -13.16
CA ASP A 33 -5.72 5.43 -12.64
C ASP A 33 -4.88 5.42 -11.34
N VAL A 34 -3.79 6.20 -11.31
CA VAL A 34 -2.93 6.33 -10.11
C VAL A 34 -3.70 7.00 -8.97
N LYS A 35 -4.65 7.91 -9.25
CA LYS A 35 -5.54 8.46 -8.21
C LYS A 35 -6.47 7.39 -7.61
N LEU A 36 -6.88 6.40 -8.40
CA LEU A 36 -7.65 5.27 -7.87
C LEU A 36 -6.78 4.40 -6.96
N ALA A 37 -5.54 4.11 -7.37
CA ALA A 37 -4.56 3.41 -6.53
C ALA A 37 -4.30 4.16 -5.22
N LEU A 38 -4.14 5.49 -5.26
CA LEU A 38 -3.99 6.33 -4.06
C LEU A 38 -5.16 6.18 -3.08
N LEU A 39 -6.40 6.04 -3.56
CA LEU A 39 -7.54 5.81 -2.69
C LEU A 39 -7.48 4.43 -2.02
N SER A 40 -6.95 3.42 -2.71
CA SER A 40 -6.68 2.11 -2.11
C SER A 40 -5.60 2.20 -1.04
N GLU A 41 -4.52 2.94 -1.27
CA GLU A 41 -3.45 3.16 -0.27
C GLU A 41 -3.96 3.82 1.01
N ILE A 42 -4.76 4.89 0.87
CA ILE A 42 -5.37 5.57 2.01
C ILE A 42 -6.31 4.62 2.77
N GLY A 43 -7.02 3.77 2.05
CA GLY A 43 -7.88 2.74 2.63
C GLY A 43 -7.09 1.70 3.42
N ALA A 44 -6.05 1.11 2.81
CA ALA A 44 -5.17 0.12 3.42
C ALA A 44 -4.53 0.66 4.70
N ARG A 45 -3.94 1.86 4.65
CA ARG A 45 -3.40 2.55 5.83
C ARG A 45 -4.44 2.67 6.94
N SER A 46 -5.66 3.08 6.59
CA SER A 46 -6.75 3.22 7.58
C SER A 46 -7.12 1.88 8.20
N VAL A 47 -7.12 0.79 7.43
CA VAL A 47 -7.37 -0.57 7.93
C VAL A 47 -6.28 -1.02 8.89
N PHE A 48 -5.00 -0.88 8.51
CA PHE A 48 -3.88 -1.26 9.36
C PHE A 48 -3.83 -0.45 10.66
N ASP A 49 -4.09 0.85 10.62
CA ASP A 49 -4.22 1.69 11.83
C ASP A 49 -5.34 1.19 12.77
N HIS A 50 -6.48 0.78 12.21
CA HIS A 50 -7.57 0.23 13.02
C HIS A 50 -7.25 -1.16 13.59
N ILE A 51 -6.59 -2.03 12.82
CA ILE A 51 -6.15 -3.35 13.29
C ILE A 51 -5.11 -3.18 14.41
N ALA A 52 -4.10 -2.34 14.21
CA ALA A 52 -3.05 -2.10 15.21
C ALA A 52 -3.61 -1.65 16.57
N ARG A 53 -4.70 -0.89 16.57
CA ARG A 53 -5.36 -0.41 17.80
C ARG A 53 -6.33 -1.40 18.44
N ARG A 54 -6.77 -2.43 17.71
CA ARG A 54 -7.88 -3.31 18.13
C ARG A 54 -7.57 -4.80 18.12
N ALA A 55 -6.46 -5.21 17.52
CA ALA A 55 -6.05 -6.60 17.53
C ALA A 55 -5.83 -7.05 18.98
N ARG A 56 -6.44 -8.17 19.36
CA ARG A 56 -6.20 -8.83 20.65
C ARG A 56 -4.83 -9.52 20.67
N ASP A 57 -4.42 -10.04 19.52
CA ASP A 57 -3.10 -10.62 19.31
C ASP A 57 -2.04 -9.50 19.23
N PRO A 58 -1.08 -9.43 20.18
CA PRO A 58 -0.07 -8.37 20.23
C PRO A 58 0.90 -8.41 19.05
N GLU A 59 1.22 -9.59 18.53
CA GLU A 59 2.11 -9.73 17.37
C GLU A 59 1.43 -9.19 16.10
N LEU A 60 0.14 -9.49 15.92
CA LEU A 60 -0.65 -8.91 14.83
C LEU A 60 -0.74 -7.39 14.96
N ALA A 61 -0.88 -6.86 16.17
CA ALA A 61 -0.92 -5.42 16.41
C ALA A 61 0.40 -4.74 15.99
N VAL A 62 1.55 -5.34 16.33
CA VAL A 62 2.89 -4.87 15.93
C VAL A 62 3.05 -4.88 14.41
N VAL A 63 2.68 -5.98 13.76
CA VAL A 63 2.77 -6.09 12.30
C VAL A 63 1.86 -5.08 11.60
N ALA A 64 0.63 -4.91 12.07
CA ALA A 64 -0.28 -3.91 11.51
C ALA A 64 0.25 -2.48 11.72
N LYS A 65 0.91 -2.20 12.85
CA LYS A 65 1.55 -0.89 13.08
C LYS A 65 2.66 -0.63 12.06
N GLN A 66 3.55 -1.60 11.83
CA GLN A 66 4.62 -1.47 10.82
C GLN A 66 4.04 -1.25 9.41
N LEU A 67 3.03 -2.04 9.02
CA LEU A 67 2.37 -1.87 7.71
C LEU A 67 1.69 -0.51 7.56
N ASN A 68 1.14 0.04 8.65
CA ASN A 68 0.58 1.39 8.65
C ASN A 68 1.67 2.47 8.48
N GLU A 69 2.83 2.31 9.13
CA GLU A 69 3.97 3.22 8.99
C GLU A 69 4.52 3.22 7.55
N ASP A 70 4.71 2.05 6.97
CA ASP A 70 5.05 1.91 5.54
C ASP A 70 3.98 2.56 4.64
N GLY A 71 2.70 2.39 5.00
CA GLY A 71 1.56 2.99 4.32
C GLY A 71 1.58 4.53 4.31
N ILE A 72 2.14 5.18 5.33
CA ILE A 72 2.33 6.64 5.35
C ILE A 72 3.28 7.06 4.23
N TRP A 73 4.41 6.37 4.11
CA TRP A 73 5.40 6.63 3.07
C TRP A 73 4.84 6.32 1.67
N LEU A 74 4.16 5.18 1.50
CA LEU A 74 3.53 4.79 0.23
C LEU A 74 2.56 5.86 -0.28
N VAL A 75 1.68 6.34 0.61
CA VAL A 75 0.74 7.42 0.27
C VAL A 75 1.49 8.67 -0.16
N ALA A 76 2.52 9.10 0.59
CA ALA A 76 3.30 10.28 0.24
C ALA A 76 3.97 10.15 -1.13
N ARG A 77 4.59 9.00 -1.41
CA ARG A 77 5.28 8.73 -2.67
C ARG A 77 4.33 8.68 -3.86
N VAL A 78 3.16 8.06 -3.73
CA VAL A 78 2.13 8.07 -4.79
C VAL A 78 1.59 9.49 -5.04
N GLN A 79 1.41 10.28 -3.99
CA GLN A 79 1.00 11.67 -4.15
C GLN A 79 2.05 12.50 -4.89
N GLU A 80 3.33 12.28 -4.60
CA GLU A 80 4.44 12.89 -5.31
C GLU A 80 4.48 12.50 -6.79
N LEU A 81 4.35 11.20 -7.11
CA LEU A 81 4.24 10.73 -8.49
C LEU A 81 3.10 11.42 -9.23
N ILE A 82 1.90 11.53 -8.61
CA ILE A 82 0.78 12.26 -9.20
C ILE A 82 1.14 13.73 -9.48
N ARG A 83 1.78 14.44 -8.52
CA ARG A 83 2.19 15.84 -8.70
C ARG A 83 3.17 15.98 -9.85
N SER A 84 4.17 15.10 -9.90
CA SER A 84 5.21 15.13 -10.91
C SER A 84 4.66 14.91 -12.32
N MET A 85 3.56 14.17 -12.48
CA MET A 85 2.87 13.97 -13.76
C MET A 85 1.88 15.10 -14.09
N GLY A 86 1.87 16.19 -13.31
CA GLY A 86 0.98 17.34 -13.47
C GLY A 86 -0.40 17.18 -12.84
N GLY A 87 -0.61 16.14 -12.04
CA GLY A 87 -1.85 15.89 -11.32
C GLY A 87 -1.93 16.58 -9.96
N LYS A 88 -3.15 16.77 -9.46
CA LYS A 88 -3.41 17.19 -8.06
C LYS A 88 -3.82 15.98 -7.22
N PRO A 89 -2.99 15.50 -6.28
CA PRO A 89 -3.32 14.35 -5.46
C PRO A 89 -4.37 14.68 -4.39
N ARG A 90 -5.14 13.67 -3.98
CA ARG A 90 -6.04 13.79 -2.82
C ARG A 90 -5.26 13.54 -1.53
N ARG A 91 -5.48 14.37 -0.51
CA ARG A 91 -4.83 14.20 0.80
C ARG A 91 -5.51 13.12 1.67
N THR A 92 -6.84 13.04 1.61
CA THR A 92 -7.63 12.16 2.49
C THR A 92 -8.87 11.63 1.76
N SER A 93 -9.47 10.57 2.30
CA SER A 93 -10.78 10.06 1.86
C SER A 93 -11.60 9.60 3.06
N PHE A 94 -12.64 10.36 3.40
CA PHE A 94 -13.54 10.00 4.50
C PHE A 94 -14.25 8.66 4.25
N ARG A 95 -14.75 8.43 3.04
CA ARG A 95 -15.39 7.16 2.64
C ARG A 95 -14.48 5.96 2.87
N ARG A 96 -13.19 6.06 2.55
CA ARG A 96 -12.24 4.96 2.76
C ARG A 96 -11.97 4.70 4.24
N ARG A 97 -11.89 5.74 5.07
CA ARG A 97 -11.80 5.60 6.53
C ARG A 97 -13.05 4.94 7.12
N ALA A 98 -14.23 5.33 6.65
CA ALA A 98 -15.49 4.72 7.08
C ALA A 98 -15.55 3.23 6.71
N LEU A 99 -15.18 2.87 5.48
CA LEU A 99 -15.11 1.46 5.05
C LEU A 99 -14.09 0.66 5.87
N ALA A 100 -12.91 1.22 6.13
CA ALA A 100 -11.90 0.59 6.98
C ALA A 100 -12.44 0.31 8.39
N ARG A 101 -13.16 1.27 8.95
CA ARG A 101 -13.84 1.12 10.24
C ARG A 101 -14.85 -0.03 10.19
N VAL A 102 -15.77 -0.02 9.22
CA VAL A 102 -16.78 -1.09 9.07
C VAL A 102 -16.13 -2.47 8.96
N LEU A 103 -15.08 -2.60 8.14
CA LEU A 103 -14.35 -3.85 7.94
C LEU A 103 -13.74 -4.37 9.26
N VAL A 104 -13.09 -3.50 10.04
CA VAL A 104 -12.47 -3.90 11.31
C VAL A 104 -13.52 -4.17 12.40
N HIS A 105 -14.62 -3.43 12.44
CA HIS A 105 -15.71 -3.70 13.38
C HIS A 105 -16.50 -4.98 13.06
N GLY A 106 -16.41 -5.51 11.83
CA GLY A 106 -16.97 -6.81 11.47
C GLY A 106 -16.08 -8.00 11.87
N VAL A 107 -14.82 -7.76 12.26
CA VAL A 107 -13.86 -8.82 12.63
C VAL A 107 -14.31 -9.68 13.81
N PRO A 108 -14.92 -9.15 14.89
CA PRO A 108 -15.39 -9.98 16.01
C PRO A 108 -16.44 -11.03 15.60
N ILE A 109 -17.19 -10.79 14.53
CA ILE A 109 -18.25 -11.69 14.05
C ILE A 109 -17.69 -12.72 13.08
N THR A 110 -16.79 -12.29 12.19
CA THR A 110 -16.28 -13.12 11.07
C THR A 110 -14.91 -13.74 11.32
N GLY A 111 -14.26 -13.36 12.42
CA GLY A 111 -12.86 -13.64 12.70
C GLY A 111 -11.89 -12.75 11.90
N PRO A 112 -10.60 -12.74 12.26
CA PRO A 112 -9.59 -11.92 11.58
C PRO A 112 -9.20 -12.45 10.20
N ARG A 113 -9.39 -13.76 9.96
CA ARG A 113 -8.90 -14.43 8.74
C ARG A 113 -9.53 -13.91 7.44
N PRO A 114 -10.86 -13.71 7.32
CA PRO A 114 -11.46 -13.16 6.11
C PRO A 114 -11.00 -11.72 5.84
N ALA A 115 -10.88 -10.89 6.88
CA ALA A 115 -10.38 -9.53 6.76
C ALA A 115 -8.94 -9.50 6.24
N LEU A 116 -8.04 -10.31 6.82
CA LEU A 116 -6.65 -10.40 6.37
C LEU A 116 -6.53 -10.94 4.95
N ARG A 117 -7.36 -11.92 4.54
CA ARG A 117 -7.40 -12.39 3.14
C ARG A 117 -7.81 -11.29 2.18
N LEU A 118 -8.83 -10.52 2.52
CA LEU A 118 -9.29 -9.40 1.71
C LEU A 118 -8.21 -8.33 1.58
N ILE A 119 -7.51 -8.00 2.68
CA ILE A 119 -6.40 -7.04 2.67
C ILE A 119 -5.26 -7.57 1.79
N ARG A 120 -4.83 -8.83 1.97
CA ARG A 120 -3.80 -9.45 1.11
C ARG A 120 -4.16 -9.33 -0.37
N HIS A 121 -5.40 -9.67 -0.74
CA HIS A 121 -5.84 -9.58 -2.12
C HIS A 121 -5.83 -8.14 -2.67
N ALA A 122 -6.14 -7.17 -1.82
CA ALA A 122 -6.05 -5.75 -2.16
C ALA A 122 -4.58 -5.34 -2.40
N GLU A 123 -3.64 -5.77 -1.55
CA GLU A 123 -2.20 -5.50 -1.73
C GLU A 123 -1.68 -6.10 -3.05
N GLU A 124 -2.03 -7.36 -3.35
CA GLU A 124 -1.68 -8.02 -4.62
C GLU A 124 -2.27 -7.28 -5.84
N THR A 125 -3.49 -6.79 -5.73
CA THR A 125 -4.15 -6.05 -6.81
C THR A 125 -3.48 -4.71 -7.06
N VAL A 126 -3.14 -3.97 -6.01
CA VAL A 126 -2.42 -2.69 -6.14
C VAL A 126 -1.00 -2.91 -6.69
N ALA A 127 -0.32 -3.98 -6.29
CA ALA A 127 0.98 -4.36 -6.87
C ALA A 127 0.88 -4.58 -8.38
N ARG A 128 -0.16 -5.27 -8.86
CA ARG A 128 -0.40 -5.46 -10.30
C ARG A 128 -0.63 -4.14 -11.04
N TRP A 129 -1.39 -3.22 -10.45
CA TRP A 129 -1.57 -1.89 -11.03
C TRP A 129 -0.25 -1.13 -11.15
N TYR A 130 0.59 -1.15 -10.11
CA TYR A 130 1.92 -0.51 -10.17
C TYR A 130 2.82 -1.11 -11.25
N ALA A 131 2.81 -2.43 -11.44
CA ALA A 131 3.52 -3.07 -12.55
C ALA A 131 3.03 -2.58 -13.92
N GLN A 132 1.71 -2.42 -14.10
CA GLN A 132 1.12 -1.91 -15.34
C GLN A 132 1.50 -0.44 -15.59
N TYR A 133 1.52 0.39 -14.54
CA TYR A 133 1.94 1.79 -14.63
C TYR A 133 3.42 1.92 -14.98
N ALA A 134 4.29 1.10 -14.35
CA ALA A 134 5.71 1.05 -14.67
C ALA A 134 5.93 0.67 -16.14
N LEU A 135 5.28 -0.40 -16.61
CA LEU A 135 5.36 -0.83 -18.01
C LEU A 135 4.90 0.26 -18.99
N PHE A 136 3.82 0.97 -18.68
CA PHE A 136 3.34 2.09 -19.49
C PHE A 136 4.39 3.22 -19.57
N LEU A 137 5.02 3.55 -18.44
CA LEU A 137 6.03 4.61 -18.37
C LEU A 137 7.31 4.25 -19.14
N VAL A 138 7.76 3.00 -19.05
CA VAL A 138 8.87 2.48 -19.87
C VAL A 138 8.56 2.65 -21.36
N ARG A 139 7.33 2.35 -21.81
CA ARG A 139 6.93 2.48 -23.22
C ARG A 139 6.98 3.91 -23.75
N ILE A 140 6.83 4.91 -22.89
CA ILE A 140 6.91 6.33 -23.27
C ILE A 140 8.27 6.97 -22.91
N GLY A 141 9.25 6.16 -22.48
CA GLY A 141 10.63 6.58 -22.19
C GLY A 141 10.85 7.19 -20.80
N ASP A 142 9.86 7.15 -19.89
CA ASP A 142 10.01 7.66 -18.52
C ASP A 142 10.46 6.56 -17.55
N HIS A 143 11.74 6.22 -17.64
CA HIS A 143 12.33 5.16 -16.83
C HIS A 143 12.41 5.51 -15.34
N GLU A 144 12.57 6.79 -15.00
CA GLU A 144 12.69 7.24 -13.60
C GLU A 144 11.38 7.00 -12.84
N ARG A 145 10.24 7.46 -13.39
CA ARG A 145 8.94 7.19 -12.77
C ARG A 145 8.57 5.72 -12.84
N ALA A 146 8.98 5.01 -13.90
CA ALA A 146 8.75 3.57 -13.99
C ALA A 146 9.42 2.82 -12.84
N GLN A 147 10.69 3.14 -12.56
CA GLN A 147 11.43 2.55 -11.43
C GLN A 147 10.73 2.84 -10.10
N ALA A 148 10.27 4.08 -9.90
CA ALA A 148 9.53 4.42 -8.68
C ALA A 148 8.25 3.58 -8.50
N PHE A 149 7.53 3.24 -9.58
CA PHE A 149 6.39 2.33 -9.50
C PHE A 149 6.79 0.87 -9.24
N GLU A 150 7.92 0.40 -9.76
CA GLU A 150 8.45 -0.93 -9.42
C GLU A 150 8.86 -1.02 -7.94
N ASP A 151 9.45 0.03 -7.37
CA ASP A 151 9.77 0.09 -5.94
C ASP A 151 8.49 -0.01 -5.08
N LEU A 152 7.44 0.74 -5.46
CA LEU A 152 6.13 0.67 -4.81
C LEU A 152 5.52 -0.74 -4.92
N ARG A 153 5.59 -1.35 -6.11
CA ARG A 153 5.13 -2.73 -6.34
C ARG A 153 5.87 -3.71 -5.43
N ALA A 154 7.19 -3.61 -5.31
CA ALA A 154 7.98 -4.51 -4.50
C ALA A 154 7.57 -4.45 -3.02
N ILE A 155 7.30 -3.25 -2.50
CA ILE A 155 6.77 -3.08 -1.13
C ILE A 155 5.41 -3.77 -0.99
N LYS A 156 4.52 -3.61 -1.97
CA LYS A 156 3.19 -4.23 -1.95
C LYS A 156 3.22 -5.76 -1.99
N ILE A 157 4.13 -6.33 -2.76
CA ILE A 157 4.36 -7.78 -2.76
C ILE A 157 4.82 -8.25 -1.39
N ARG A 158 5.77 -7.54 -0.75
CA ARG A 158 6.22 -7.87 0.61
C ARG A 158 5.08 -7.77 1.63
N HIS A 159 4.26 -6.72 1.57
CA HIS A 159 3.09 -6.59 2.43
C HIS A 159 2.13 -7.77 2.27
N ALA A 160 1.80 -8.14 1.03
CA ALA A 160 0.94 -9.29 0.73
C ALA A 160 1.52 -10.61 1.28
N GLN A 161 2.84 -10.82 1.15
CA GLN A 161 3.54 -11.99 1.69
C GLN A 161 3.48 -12.03 3.22
N THR A 162 3.78 -10.92 3.89
CA THR A 162 3.69 -10.80 5.35
C THR A 162 2.28 -11.13 5.85
N ILE A 163 1.25 -10.57 5.22
CA ILE A 163 -0.15 -10.86 5.59
C ILE A 163 -0.51 -12.32 5.25
N GLY A 164 0.00 -12.86 4.14
CA GLY A 164 -0.19 -14.26 3.76
C GLY A 164 0.32 -15.22 4.82
N ALA A 165 1.54 -15.00 5.33
CA ALA A 165 2.11 -15.80 6.41
C ALA A 165 1.21 -15.79 7.66
N TRP A 166 0.63 -14.65 8.01
CA TRP A 166 -0.36 -14.55 9.09
C TRP A 166 -1.63 -15.34 8.80
N VAL A 167 -2.22 -15.19 7.62
CA VAL A 167 -3.45 -15.91 7.22
C VAL A 167 -3.27 -17.43 7.26
N ASP A 168 -2.08 -17.91 6.93
CA ASP A 168 -1.74 -19.33 6.88
C ASP A 168 -1.44 -19.89 8.28
N ASN A 169 -0.79 -19.11 9.15
CA ASN A 169 -0.43 -19.51 10.51
C ASN A 169 -1.56 -19.37 11.53
N ILE A 170 -2.49 -18.42 11.35
CA ILE A 170 -3.70 -18.30 12.21
C ILE A 170 -4.50 -19.61 12.21
N GLY A 171 -4.47 -20.38 11.10
CA GLY A 171 -5.12 -21.69 11.01
C GLY A 171 -4.38 -22.83 11.72
N ARG A 172 -3.11 -22.66 12.10
CA ARG A 172 -2.29 -23.70 12.73
C ARG A 172 -2.16 -23.54 14.25
N GLY A 173 -2.46 -22.35 14.79
CA GLY A 173 -2.10 -21.98 16.17
C GLY A 173 -3.22 -21.88 17.21
N HIS A 174 -4.52 -21.87 16.87
CA HIS A 174 -5.55 -21.47 17.84
C HIS A 174 -6.61 -22.52 18.14
N GLY A 175 -6.21 -23.42 19.03
CA GLY A 175 -7.00 -23.79 20.23
C GLY A 175 -6.72 -22.85 21.42
N ARG A 176 -6.51 -21.55 21.20
CA ARG A 176 -6.47 -20.54 22.27
C ARG A 176 -7.49 -19.47 21.98
N SER A 177 -8.34 -19.26 22.97
CA SER A 177 -9.63 -18.59 22.92
C SER A 177 -9.57 -17.15 22.39
N PHE A 178 -10.61 -16.79 21.64
CA PHE A 178 -10.85 -15.47 21.06
C PHE A 178 -11.14 -14.41 22.11
#